data_AF-A0A7K1JUW7-F1
#
_entry.id   AF-A0A7K1JUW7-F1
#
_cell.length_a   1.000
_cell.length_b   1.000
_cell.length_c   1.000
_cell.angle_alpha   90.00
_cell.angle_beta   90.00
_cell.angle_gamma   90.00
#
_symmetry.space_group_name_H-M   'P 1'
#
loop_
_entity.id
_entity.type
_entity.pdbx_description
1 polymer ?
#
loop_
_entity_poly.entity_id
_entity_poly.type
_entity_poly.pdbx_seq_one_letter_code
_entity_poly.pdbx_strand_id
1 'polypeptide(L)'
;MHGLLIACLWAVGGCSEATSEHSGNLPQGPGTTLSHITVERFHYLTDGPSDPMQNWADLYLPAGRQDPDTIPLVVLIHGGAWQNLLGANVFEPLARELAARGMAVYNVEYRRVGSGGGWPTTFHDVARALDFVVEVDKKLPQLTTDDELVVGHSAGAQLAVWGATRHNLRDDEVGSHPQFRPTRAVSLAGPLDMVYAAEHGDDRIVTVLGGAPGAVPDRYTSVDPIQNIDIGTPVIALHGARDHVVEPVISQRYVAAVKRQGGRAAVELLPEQNHVSIVAPDSSAFERVVRIITTTSQAELDELLKE
;
A
#
# COMPACT_ATOMS: atom_id res chain seq x y z
N MET A 1 -82.56 -4.70 -7.16
CA MET A 1 -82.21 -3.27 -7.11
C MET A 1 -80.93 -3.08 -7.90
N HIS A 2 -81.05 -2.35 -9.02
CA HIS A 2 -80.04 -1.59 -9.80
C HIS A 2 -78.71 -2.31 -10.13
N GLY A 3 -78.38 -2.64 -11.38
CA GLY A 3 -78.21 -1.74 -12.55
C GLY A 3 -76.81 -1.10 -12.47
N LEU A 4 -75.86 -1.20 -13.40
CA LEU A 4 -75.77 -0.87 -14.83
C LEU A 4 -74.38 -1.43 -15.30
N LEU A 5 -74.10 -2.02 -16.47
CA LEU A 5 -74.25 -1.65 -17.89
C LEU A 5 -73.34 -0.52 -18.41
N ILE A 6 -72.54 -0.87 -19.45
CA ILE A 6 -72.09 -0.06 -20.62
C ILE A 6 -70.88 0.88 -20.32
N ALA A 7 -69.83 1.08 -21.11
CA ALA A 7 -69.51 1.10 -22.56
C ALA A 7 -67.95 1.11 -22.68
N CYS A 8 -67.22 1.08 -23.81
CA CYS A 8 -67.42 0.97 -25.25
C CYS A 8 -66.03 0.73 -25.88
N LEU A 9 -66.01 0.21 -27.11
CA LEU A 9 -64.86 -0.14 -27.94
C LEU A 9 -64.21 1.06 -28.70
N TRP A 10 -63.02 0.76 -29.29
CA TRP A 10 -62.38 1.31 -30.52
C TRP A 10 -61.74 2.72 -30.40
N ALA A 11 -60.62 3.10 -31.03
CA ALA A 11 -59.60 2.44 -31.86
C ALA A 11 -58.43 3.42 -32.15
N VAL A 12 -57.35 2.87 -32.72
CA VAL A 12 -56.32 3.47 -33.62
C VAL A 12 -55.20 4.34 -33.02
N GLY A 13 -53.97 3.86 -33.21
CA GLY A 13 -52.92 4.66 -33.86
C GLY A 13 -51.72 5.03 -33.01
N GLY A 14 -50.55 4.46 -33.34
CA GLY A 14 -49.26 5.05 -32.96
C GLY A 14 -48.12 4.05 -32.88
N CYS A 15 -47.39 3.86 -33.99
CA CYS A 15 -46.00 3.42 -33.92
C CYS A 15 -45.18 4.45 -33.13
N SER A 16 -44.35 4.01 -32.21
CA SER A 16 -43.10 4.69 -31.86
C SER A 16 -42.16 3.74 -31.14
N GLU A 17 -41.01 3.50 -31.75
CA GLU A 17 -39.80 3.05 -31.07
C GLU A 17 -39.45 4.03 -29.94
N ALA A 18 -38.91 3.52 -28.83
CA ALA A 18 -38.15 4.26 -27.83
C ALA A 18 -37.29 3.25 -27.07
N THR A 19 -36.09 2.97 -27.59
CA THR A 19 -34.80 3.57 -27.19
C THR A 19 -34.26 3.02 -25.88
N SER A 20 -33.23 2.19 -26.03
CA SER A 20 -32.18 1.95 -25.04
C SER A 20 -31.70 3.26 -24.45
N GLU A 21 -31.86 3.44 -23.14
CA GLU A 21 -31.23 4.56 -22.45
C GLU A 21 -29.72 4.37 -22.45
N HIS A 22 -29.07 5.29 -23.14
CA HIS A 22 -27.63 5.49 -23.17
C HIS A 22 -27.06 5.63 -21.76
N SER A 23 -25.97 4.90 -21.53
CA SER A 23 -24.88 5.31 -20.65
C SER A 23 -24.55 6.78 -20.93
N GLY A 24 -24.97 7.66 -20.03
CA GLY A 24 -24.67 9.08 -20.07
C GLY A 24 -23.17 9.28 -20.00
N ASN A 25 -22.57 9.62 -21.14
CA ASN A 25 -21.20 10.05 -21.23
C ASN A 25 -21.11 11.41 -20.52
N LEU A 26 -20.62 11.44 -19.28
CA LEU A 26 -20.34 12.69 -18.58
C LEU A 26 -19.29 13.46 -19.41
N PRO A 27 -19.47 14.76 -19.66
CA PRO A 27 -18.50 15.53 -20.40
C PRO A 27 -17.18 15.56 -19.62
N GLN A 28 -16.15 14.88 -20.16
CA GLN A 28 -14.79 14.98 -19.67
C GLN A 28 -14.33 16.44 -19.84
N GLY A 29 -14.20 17.15 -18.73
CA GLY A 29 -13.61 18.48 -18.73
C GLY A 29 -12.17 18.44 -19.28
N PRO A 30 -11.63 19.57 -19.77
CA PRO A 30 -10.25 19.59 -20.27
C PRO A 30 -9.31 19.12 -19.16
N GLY A 31 -8.56 18.04 -19.43
CA GLY A 31 -7.60 17.47 -18.50
C GLY A 31 -6.65 18.55 -17.97
N THR A 32 -6.51 18.62 -16.64
CA THR A 32 -5.61 19.59 -16.01
C THR A 32 -4.17 19.20 -16.36
N THR A 33 -3.29 20.17 -16.61
CA THR A 33 -1.86 19.90 -16.85
C THR A 33 -1.03 20.55 -15.76
N LEU A 34 -0.20 19.76 -15.09
CA LEU A 34 0.75 20.25 -14.09
C LEU A 34 2.11 20.53 -14.75
N SER A 35 2.71 21.68 -14.45
CA SER A 35 4.01 22.07 -15.05
C SER A 35 5.23 21.48 -14.32
N HIS A 36 5.04 20.99 -13.10
CA HIS A 36 6.05 20.41 -12.24
C HIS A 36 5.38 19.41 -11.28
N ILE A 37 6.18 18.59 -10.61
CA ILE A 37 5.70 17.70 -9.54
C ILE A 37 5.12 18.57 -8.42
N THR A 38 3.87 18.34 -8.06
CA THR A 38 3.23 19.00 -6.90
C THR A 38 3.26 18.09 -5.69
N VAL A 39 3.24 18.69 -4.50
CA VAL A 39 3.18 17.96 -3.23
C VAL A 39 2.02 18.51 -2.42
N GLU A 40 1.07 17.65 -2.05
CA GLU A 40 -0.06 17.99 -1.20
C GLU A 40 -0.08 17.10 0.04
N ARG A 41 -0.21 17.70 1.22
CA ARG A 41 -0.32 16.96 2.48
C ARG A 41 -1.77 16.60 2.78
N PHE A 42 -2.02 15.33 3.02
CA PHE A 42 -3.28 14.80 3.55
C PHE A 42 -3.11 14.40 5.01
N HIS A 43 -4.13 14.66 5.83
CA HIS A 43 -4.21 14.18 7.21
C HIS A 43 -5.25 13.06 7.27
N TYR A 44 -4.81 11.82 7.45
CA TYR A 44 -5.65 10.62 7.31
C TYR A 44 -6.42 10.23 8.59
N LEU A 45 -6.12 10.87 9.72
CA LEU A 45 -6.90 10.73 10.96
C LEU A 45 -7.62 12.03 11.28
N THR A 46 -8.90 12.08 10.93
CA THR A 46 -9.81 13.18 11.28
C THR A 46 -10.63 12.91 12.53
N ASP A 47 -10.80 11.64 12.89
CA ASP A 47 -11.64 11.19 14.01
C ASP A 47 -10.85 10.30 14.99
N GLY A 48 -10.89 10.64 16.28
CA GLY A 48 -10.21 9.90 17.36
C GLY A 48 -8.86 10.50 17.78
N PRO A 49 -8.07 9.78 18.60
CA PRO A 49 -6.76 10.27 19.07
C PRO A 49 -5.76 10.35 17.91
N SER A 50 -5.54 11.56 17.40
CA SER A 50 -4.58 11.86 16.34
C SER A 50 -3.44 12.76 16.84
N ASP A 51 -2.32 12.69 16.14
CA ASP A 51 -1.23 13.64 16.22
C ASP A 51 -1.00 14.20 14.80
N PRO A 52 -1.44 15.43 14.50
CA PRO A 52 -1.32 15.99 13.15
C PRO A 52 0.14 16.17 12.69
N MET A 53 1.13 16.08 13.59
CA MET A 53 2.55 16.07 13.23
C MET A 53 3.05 14.73 12.70
N GLN A 54 2.31 13.65 12.94
CA GLN A 54 2.68 12.28 12.56
C GLN A 54 1.60 11.55 11.77
N ASN A 55 0.34 12.03 11.79
CA ASN A 55 -0.77 11.43 11.06
C ASN A 55 -1.06 12.18 9.77
N TRP A 56 -0.12 12.08 8.85
CA TRP A 56 -0.22 12.68 7.53
C TRP A 56 0.49 11.84 6.47
N ALA A 57 0.16 12.10 5.21
CA ALA A 57 0.89 11.59 4.06
C ALA A 57 1.04 12.70 3.04
N ASP A 58 2.24 12.80 2.46
CA ASP A 58 2.51 13.72 1.36
C ASP A 58 2.25 13.00 0.05
N LEU A 59 1.33 13.52 -0.75
CA LEU A 59 1.03 13.04 -2.08
C LEU A 59 1.83 13.84 -3.10
N TYR A 60 2.72 13.15 -3.81
CA TYR A 60 3.46 13.69 -4.94
C TYR A 60 2.69 13.37 -6.21
N LEU A 61 2.26 14.39 -6.96
CA LEU A 61 1.62 14.20 -8.26
C LEU A 61 2.63 14.50 -9.39
N PRO A 62 2.66 13.66 -10.43
CA PRO A 62 3.59 13.85 -11.54
C PRO A 62 3.22 15.10 -12.36
N ALA A 63 4.23 15.73 -12.96
CA ALA A 63 3.99 16.75 -13.98
C ALA A 63 3.33 16.13 -15.22
N GLY A 64 2.67 16.94 -16.05
CA GLY A 64 2.02 16.50 -17.27
C GLY A 64 0.49 16.44 -17.15
N ARG A 65 -0.14 15.74 -18.10
CA ARG A 65 -1.59 15.64 -18.25
C ARG A 65 -2.17 14.79 -17.11
N GLN A 66 -3.21 15.29 -16.46
CA GLN A 66 -3.90 14.65 -15.34
C GLN A 66 -5.26 14.12 -15.82
N ASP A 67 -5.22 13.14 -16.71
CA ASP A 67 -6.47 12.53 -17.19
C ASP A 67 -7.04 11.58 -16.14
N PRO A 68 -8.38 11.47 -16.07
CA PRO A 68 -9.02 10.48 -15.22
C PRO A 68 -8.45 9.07 -15.43
N ASP A 69 -8.15 8.37 -14.34
CA ASP A 69 -7.75 6.96 -14.35
C ASP A 69 -6.52 6.66 -15.25
N THR A 70 -5.47 7.50 -15.14
CA THR A 70 -4.24 7.31 -15.95
C THR A 70 -2.94 7.32 -15.16
N ILE A 71 -2.97 7.75 -13.89
CA ILE A 71 -1.77 7.91 -13.08
C ILE A 71 -1.71 6.79 -12.03
N PRO A 72 -0.74 5.86 -12.13
CA PRO A 72 -0.60 4.80 -11.15
C PRO A 72 -0.18 5.35 -9.79
N LEU A 73 -0.79 4.80 -8.73
CA LEU A 73 -0.48 5.16 -7.35
C LEU A 73 0.51 4.18 -6.72
N VAL A 74 1.54 4.72 -6.09
CA VAL A 74 2.49 3.98 -5.24
C VAL A 74 2.40 4.51 -3.81
N VAL A 75 2.13 3.64 -2.86
CA VAL A 75 2.18 3.99 -1.43
C VAL A 75 3.57 3.68 -0.88
N LEU A 76 4.23 4.65 -0.24
CA LEU A 76 5.52 4.45 0.41
C LEU A 76 5.39 4.49 1.94
N ILE A 77 6.04 3.53 2.61
CA ILE A 77 6.11 3.44 4.07
C ILE A 77 7.57 3.37 4.50
N HIS A 78 8.03 4.40 5.21
CA HIS A 78 9.42 4.53 5.59
C HIS A 78 9.84 3.57 6.72
N GLY A 79 11.14 3.32 6.82
CA GLY A 79 11.75 2.53 7.89
C GLY A 79 12.09 3.34 9.14
N GLY A 80 13.09 2.87 9.90
CA GLY A 80 13.52 3.50 11.16
C GLY A 80 13.19 2.68 12.40
N ALA A 81 13.10 1.35 12.26
CA ALA A 81 12.87 0.41 13.37
C ALA A 81 11.63 0.75 14.23
N TRP A 82 10.59 1.33 13.61
CA TRP A 82 9.41 1.84 14.29
C TRP A 82 9.70 2.88 15.39
N GLN A 83 10.88 3.49 15.39
CA GLN A 83 11.31 4.51 16.36
C GLN A 83 11.27 5.92 15.76
N ASN A 84 11.12 6.92 16.63
CA ASN A 84 10.89 8.31 16.25
C ASN A 84 12.12 9.10 15.73
N LEU A 85 13.22 8.42 15.40
CA LEU A 85 14.44 9.07 14.88
C LEU A 85 14.36 9.41 13.39
N LEU A 86 13.63 8.61 12.62
CA LEU A 86 13.40 8.82 11.19
C LEU A 86 11.92 9.03 10.93
N GLY A 87 11.60 9.77 9.87
CA GLY A 87 10.24 10.04 9.40
C GLY A 87 10.13 9.88 7.90
N ALA A 88 8.97 10.17 7.33
CA ALA A 88 8.68 9.99 5.91
C ALA A 88 9.60 10.78 4.97
N ASN A 89 10.26 11.83 5.48
CA ASN A 89 11.22 12.64 4.71
C ASN A 89 12.41 11.83 4.18
N VAL A 90 12.77 10.69 4.79
CA VAL A 90 13.85 9.83 4.26
C VAL A 90 13.52 9.23 2.89
N PHE A 91 12.24 9.19 2.55
CA PHE A 91 11.73 8.70 1.27
C PHE A 91 11.44 9.81 0.26
N GLU A 92 11.63 11.09 0.61
CA GLU A 92 11.41 12.20 -0.34
C GLU A 92 12.19 12.04 -1.66
N PRO A 93 13.47 11.63 -1.68
CA PRO A 93 14.19 11.41 -2.93
C PRO A 93 13.57 10.32 -3.80
N LEU A 94 13.16 9.20 -3.18
CA LEU A 94 12.49 8.10 -3.88
C LEU A 94 11.13 8.56 -4.42
N ALA A 95 10.33 9.25 -3.60
CA ALA A 95 9.02 9.77 -4.01
C ALA A 95 9.12 10.72 -5.22
N ARG A 96 10.11 11.62 -5.22
CA ARG A 96 10.36 12.55 -6.33
C ARG A 96 10.80 11.82 -7.60
N GLU A 97 11.67 10.81 -7.48
CA GLU A 97 12.13 10.03 -8.64
C GLU A 97 10.99 9.22 -9.25
N LEU A 98 10.14 8.60 -8.43
CA LEU A 98 8.95 7.88 -8.88
C LEU A 98 7.92 8.84 -9.52
N ALA A 99 7.71 10.02 -8.96
CA ALA A 99 6.83 11.03 -9.54
C ALA A 99 7.38 11.62 -10.85
N ALA A 100 8.70 11.76 -10.99
CA ALA A 100 9.33 12.13 -12.25
C ALA A 100 9.11 11.09 -13.36
N ARG A 101 8.79 9.84 -12.99
CA ARG A 101 8.46 8.75 -13.91
C ARG A 101 6.96 8.58 -14.15
N GLY A 102 6.14 9.57 -13.76
CA GLY A 102 4.73 9.63 -14.10
C GLY A 102 3.78 8.95 -13.10
N MET A 103 4.25 8.62 -11.90
CA MET A 103 3.44 7.96 -10.88
C MET A 103 3.01 8.96 -9.81
N ALA A 104 1.83 8.76 -9.23
CA ALA A 104 1.48 9.42 -7.98
C ALA A 104 2.12 8.66 -6.82
N VAL A 105 2.63 9.37 -5.82
CA VAL A 105 3.30 8.75 -4.67
C VAL A 105 2.69 9.24 -3.37
N TYR A 106 2.08 8.33 -2.62
CA TYR A 106 1.51 8.60 -1.30
C TYR A 106 2.51 8.19 -0.21
N ASN A 107 3.29 9.15 0.28
CA ASN A 107 4.38 8.91 1.23
C ASN A 107 3.88 9.11 2.68
N VAL A 108 3.74 8.01 3.42
CA VAL A 108 3.03 7.97 4.71
C VAL A 108 3.96 8.24 5.88
N GLU A 109 3.56 9.16 6.76
CA GLU A 109 4.08 9.32 8.12
C GLU A 109 3.12 8.66 9.12
N TYR A 110 3.62 8.12 10.23
CA TYR A 110 2.80 7.39 11.22
C TYR A 110 3.41 7.44 12.62
N ARG A 111 2.65 7.37 13.72
CA ARG A 111 3.23 7.44 15.08
C ARG A 111 4.15 6.27 15.37
N ARG A 112 5.26 6.55 16.07
CA ARG A 112 6.35 5.60 16.33
C ARG A 112 6.62 5.43 17.82
N VAL A 113 7.32 4.36 18.20
CA VAL A 113 7.82 4.14 19.55
C VAL A 113 8.65 5.35 19.98
N GLY A 114 8.38 5.87 21.17
CA GLY A 114 8.99 7.10 21.70
C GLY A 114 8.22 8.38 21.34
N SER A 115 7.19 8.31 20.49
CA SER A 115 6.33 9.45 20.11
C SER A 115 4.85 9.08 20.01
N GLY A 116 4.38 8.17 20.89
CA GLY A 116 2.97 7.77 20.98
C GLY A 116 2.56 6.59 20.09
N GLY A 117 3.50 6.00 19.35
CA GLY A 117 3.32 4.75 18.59
C GLY A 117 3.67 3.50 19.39
N GLY A 118 4.01 2.42 18.67
CA GLY A 118 4.10 1.06 19.19
C GLY A 118 2.76 0.32 19.09
N TRP A 119 2.67 -0.85 19.70
CA TRP A 119 1.44 -1.64 19.69
C TRP A 119 0.33 -0.98 20.50
N PRO A 120 -0.92 -0.87 19.97
CA PRO A 120 -1.32 -1.14 18.58
C PRO A 120 -1.28 0.12 17.68
N THR A 121 -0.98 1.29 18.25
CA THR A 121 -1.10 2.61 17.60
C THR A 121 -0.38 2.71 16.25
N THR A 122 0.87 2.25 16.13
CA THR A 122 1.61 2.31 14.86
C THR A 122 0.90 1.55 13.74
N PHE A 123 0.36 0.37 14.06
CA PHE A 123 -0.34 -0.47 13.10
C PHE A 123 -1.70 0.13 12.74
N HIS A 124 -2.43 0.70 13.71
CA HIS A 124 -3.65 1.46 13.42
C HIS A 124 -3.39 2.67 12.51
N ASP A 125 -2.33 3.43 12.76
CA ASP A 125 -2.01 4.59 11.95
C ASP A 125 -1.75 4.22 10.49
N VAL A 126 -0.93 3.18 10.26
CA VAL A 126 -0.64 2.70 8.89
C VAL A 126 -1.89 2.13 8.22
N ALA A 127 -2.69 1.33 8.93
CA ALA A 127 -3.96 0.81 8.42
C ALA A 127 -4.88 1.96 7.97
N ARG A 128 -5.00 3.01 8.79
CA ARG A 128 -5.83 4.17 8.48
C ARG A 128 -5.26 5.04 7.36
N ALA A 129 -3.94 5.18 7.27
CA ALA A 129 -3.30 5.85 6.14
C ALA A 129 -3.59 5.14 4.82
N LEU A 130 -3.52 3.81 4.80
CA LEU A 130 -3.89 2.99 3.64
C LEU A 130 -5.37 3.14 3.31
N ASP A 131 -6.26 3.00 4.30
CA ASP A 131 -7.71 3.12 4.08
C ASP A 131 -8.13 4.52 3.59
N PHE A 132 -7.37 5.55 3.93
CA PHE A 132 -7.62 6.92 3.49
C PHE A 132 -7.30 7.16 2.00
N VAL A 133 -6.63 6.22 1.32
CA VAL A 133 -6.42 6.29 -0.13
C VAL A 133 -7.76 6.41 -0.89
N VAL A 134 -8.83 5.81 -0.37
CA VAL A 134 -10.19 5.96 -0.95
C VAL A 134 -10.66 7.42 -0.97
N GLU A 135 -10.30 8.23 0.03
CA GLU A 135 -10.64 9.66 0.05
C GLU A 135 -9.72 10.49 -0.84
N VAL A 136 -8.46 10.07 -1.00
CA VAL A 136 -7.52 10.67 -1.95
C VAL A 136 -8.02 10.46 -3.38
N ASP A 137 -8.44 9.24 -3.72
CA ASP A 137 -9.00 8.86 -5.02
C ASP A 137 -10.24 9.68 -5.39
N LYS A 138 -11.20 9.80 -4.46
CA LYS A 138 -12.40 10.65 -4.64
C LYS A 138 -12.07 12.11 -4.98
N LYS A 139 -10.97 12.64 -4.44
CA LYS A 139 -10.53 14.02 -4.68
C LYS A 139 -9.71 14.15 -5.97
N LEU A 140 -9.04 13.08 -6.38
CA LEU A 140 -8.08 13.05 -7.48
C LEU A 140 -8.42 11.91 -8.44
N PRO A 141 -9.48 12.06 -9.26
CA PRO A 141 -9.97 11.00 -10.15
C PRO A 141 -8.97 10.61 -11.26
N GLN A 142 -7.82 11.31 -11.37
CA GLN A 142 -6.73 10.93 -12.26
C GLN A 142 -5.92 9.71 -11.80
N LEU A 143 -6.05 9.32 -10.53
CA LEU A 143 -5.36 8.17 -9.97
C LEU A 143 -6.03 6.87 -10.44
N THR A 144 -5.23 5.85 -10.72
CA THR A 144 -5.73 4.47 -10.84
C THR A 144 -5.64 3.83 -9.44
N THR A 145 -6.76 3.36 -8.89
CA THR A 145 -6.84 2.80 -7.52
C THR A 145 -7.36 1.35 -7.43
N ASP A 146 -7.27 0.59 -8.52
CA ASP A 146 -7.67 -0.81 -8.62
C ASP A 146 -6.52 -1.84 -8.49
N ASP A 147 -5.25 -1.42 -8.56
CA ASP A 147 -4.09 -2.28 -8.77
C ASP A 147 -2.77 -1.84 -8.06
N GLU A 148 -2.88 -1.35 -6.81
CA GLU A 148 -1.83 -0.50 -6.24
C GLU A 148 -0.67 -1.29 -5.65
N LEU A 149 0.50 -0.68 -5.83
CA LEU A 149 1.74 -1.10 -5.23
C LEU A 149 1.97 -0.39 -3.90
N VAL A 150 2.17 -1.18 -2.84
CA VAL A 150 2.74 -0.68 -1.59
C VAL A 150 4.22 -1.04 -1.49
N VAL A 151 5.04 -0.08 -1.11
CA VAL A 151 6.48 -0.23 -0.95
C VAL A 151 6.89 0.22 0.43
N GLY A 152 7.81 -0.50 1.05
CA GLY A 152 8.42 0.00 2.27
C GLY A 152 9.86 -0.43 2.44
N HIS A 153 10.53 0.22 3.39
CA HIS A 153 11.90 -0.11 3.79
C HIS A 153 11.97 -0.54 5.24
N SER A 154 12.73 -1.60 5.55
CA SER A 154 12.97 -2.06 6.92
C SER A 154 11.63 -2.28 7.66
N ALA A 155 11.43 -1.64 8.82
CA ALA A 155 10.15 -1.58 9.52
C ALA A 155 8.94 -1.24 8.61
N GLY A 156 9.10 -0.26 7.71
CA GLY A 156 8.08 0.11 6.74
C GLY A 156 7.81 -0.97 5.69
N ALA A 157 8.81 -1.80 5.36
CA ALA A 157 8.63 -2.92 4.46
C ALA A 157 7.80 -4.04 5.10
N GLN A 158 7.97 -4.27 6.40
CA GLN A 158 7.09 -5.15 7.17
C GLN A 158 5.66 -4.60 7.17
N LEU A 159 5.49 -3.31 7.48
CA LEU A 159 4.18 -2.64 7.49
C LEU A 159 3.49 -2.66 6.11
N ALA A 160 4.26 -2.51 5.03
CA ALA A 160 3.77 -2.57 3.65
C ALA A 160 3.22 -3.96 3.31
N VAL A 161 4.01 -5.01 3.54
CA VAL A 161 3.58 -6.39 3.22
C VAL A 161 2.42 -6.81 4.12
N TRP A 162 2.47 -6.52 5.42
CA TRP A 162 1.33 -6.73 6.32
C TRP A 162 0.08 -5.98 5.85
N GLY A 163 0.23 -4.70 5.47
CA GLY A 163 -0.84 -3.83 4.98
C GLY A 163 -1.61 -4.39 3.78
N ALA A 164 -0.91 -5.11 2.89
CA ALA A 164 -1.52 -5.79 1.74
C ALA A 164 -2.35 -7.03 2.12
N THR A 165 -2.08 -7.63 3.28
CA THR A 165 -2.75 -8.86 3.75
C THR A 165 -3.92 -8.61 4.71
N ARG A 166 -4.18 -7.34 5.06
CA ARG A 166 -5.21 -6.95 6.07
C ARG A 166 -6.62 -7.48 5.79
N HIS A 167 -6.95 -7.74 4.53
CA HIS A 167 -8.25 -8.26 4.12
C HIS A 167 -8.49 -9.73 4.55
N ASN A 168 -7.43 -10.44 4.95
CA ASN A 168 -7.50 -11.81 5.47
C ASN A 168 -7.50 -11.87 7.00
N LEU A 169 -7.33 -10.73 7.68
CA LEU A 169 -7.34 -10.66 9.14
C LEU A 169 -8.75 -10.91 9.68
N ARG A 170 -8.82 -11.48 10.89
CA ARG A 170 -10.08 -11.62 11.63
C ARG A 170 -10.60 -10.26 12.06
N ASP A 171 -11.90 -10.17 12.29
CA ASP A 171 -12.59 -8.93 12.65
C ASP A 171 -11.99 -8.24 13.90
N ASP A 172 -11.45 -9.01 14.84
CA ASP A 172 -10.89 -8.51 16.11
C ASP A 172 -9.43 -8.04 16.02
N GLU A 173 -8.78 -8.22 14.88
CA GLU A 173 -7.37 -7.91 14.70
C GLU A 173 -7.10 -6.44 14.33
N VAL A 174 -5.88 -5.98 14.60
CA VAL A 174 -5.48 -4.61 14.29
C VAL A 174 -5.50 -4.39 12.78
N GLY A 175 -6.21 -3.34 12.34
CA GLY A 175 -6.26 -2.97 10.92
C GLY A 175 -7.14 -3.86 10.03
N SER A 176 -7.99 -4.72 10.62
CA SER A 176 -9.02 -5.49 9.91
C SER A 176 -10.03 -4.58 9.18
N HIS A 177 -10.83 -5.17 8.27
CA HIS A 177 -11.82 -4.47 7.44
C HIS A 177 -11.26 -3.31 6.59
N PRO A 178 -10.19 -3.55 5.80
CA PRO A 178 -9.58 -2.50 5.00
C PRO A 178 -10.58 -1.92 3.99
N GLN A 179 -10.54 -0.60 3.82
CA GLN A 179 -11.26 0.11 2.75
C GLN A 179 -10.45 0.15 1.45
N PHE A 180 -9.13 -0.02 1.57
CA PHE A 180 -8.18 -0.03 0.47
C PHE A 180 -7.30 -1.28 0.55
N ARG A 181 -7.14 -1.97 -0.58
CA ARG A 181 -6.39 -3.24 -0.68
C ARG A 181 -5.29 -3.11 -1.74
N PRO A 182 -4.02 -2.92 -1.33
CA PRO A 182 -2.90 -3.09 -2.24
C PRO A 182 -2.92 -4.49 -2.87
N THR A 183 -2.68 -4.59 -4.17
CA THR A 183 -2.69 -5.88 -4.90
C THR A 183 -1.31 -6.52 -4.98
N ARG A 184 -0.25 -5.75 -4.69
CA ARG A 184 1.16 -6.17 -4.80
C ARG A 184 2.05 -5.38 -3.84
N ALA A 185 3.17 -5.96 -3.44
CA ALA A 185 4.11 -5.30 -2.52
C ALA A 185 5.57 -5.42 -2.95
N VAL A 186 6.35 -4.37 -2.72
CA VAL A 186 7.82 -4.40 -2.79
C VAL A 186 8.39 -4.17 -1.39
N SER A 187 9.15 -5.14 -0.91
CA SER A 187 9.82 -5.08 0.40
C SER A 187 11.30 -4.73 0.20
N LEU A 188 11.76 -3.62 0.76
CA LEU A 188 13.17 -3.23 0.75
C LEU A 188 13.79 -3.54 2.13
N ALA A 189 14.54 -4.63 2.23
CA ALA A 189 15.20 -5.07 3.47
C ALA A 189 14.25 -5.23 4.69
N GLY A 190 13.05 -5.77 4.48
CA GLY A 190 12.04 -5.92 5.52
C GLY A 190 12.23 -7.13 6.46
N PRO A 191 11.91 -6.99 7.76
CA PRO A 191 11.82 -8.12 8.69
C PRO A 191 10.48 -8.85 8.47
N LEU A 192 10.40 -9.64 7.40
CA LEU A 192 9.19 -10.37 6.98
C LEU A 192 8.95 -11.69 7.73
N ASP A 193 9.81 -12.05 8.69
CA ASP A 193 9.67 -13.13 9.66
C ASP A 193 10.04 -12.56 11.03
N MET A 194 9.07 -11.89 11.66
CA MET A 194 9.28 -11.09 12.87
C MET A 194 9.61 -11.95 14.08
N VAL A 195 9.02 -13.15 14.19
CA VAL A 195 9.35 -14.10 15.26
C VAL A 195 10.81 -14.52 15.16
N TYR A 196 11.27 -14.96 13.98
CA TYR A 196 12.67 -15.34 13.78
C TYR A 196 13.60 -14.19 14.12
N ALA A 197 13.33 -12.98 13.61
CA ALA A 197 14.16 -11.81 13.86
C ALA A 197 14.25 -11.45 15.36
N ALA A 198 13.13 -11.47 16.08
CA ALA A 198 13.10 -11.20 17.53
C ALA A 198 13.89 -12.26 18.33
N GLU A 199 13.74 -13.54 17.99
CA GLU A 199 14.48 -14.64 18.64
C GLU A 199 15.98 -14.63 18.33
N HIS A 200 16.38 -13.95 17.24
CA HIS A 200 17.77 -13.77 16.82
C HIS A 200 18.32 -12.38 17.17
N GLY A 201 17.70 -11.68 18.13
CA GLY A 201 18.28 -10.49 18.77
C GLY A 201 17.75 -9.15 18.26
N ASP A 202 16.67 -9.11 17.48
CA ASP A 202 16.01 -7.85 17.13
C ASP A 202 15.05 -7.36 18.24
N ASP A 203 15.60 -6.70 19.25
CA ASP A 203 14.83 -6.11 20.36
C ASP A 203 13.86 -5.00 19.93
N ARG A 204 14.00 -4.46 18.71
CA ARG A 204 13.14 -3.38 18.19
C ARG A 204 11.76 -3.93 17.85
N ILE A 205 11.69 -5.18 17.37
CA ILE A 205 10.45 -5.93 17.17
C ILE A 205 9.76 -6.19 18.51
N VAL A 206 10.52 -6.67 19.50
CA VAL A 206 10.01 -6.90 20.87
C VAL A 206 9.43 -5.61 21.44
N THR A 207 10.12 -4.49 21.24
CA THR A 207 9.69 -3.18 21.73
C THR A 207 8.43 -2.69 21.04
N VAL A 208 8.36 -2.72 19.70
CA VAL A 208 7.18 -2.22 18.97
C VAL A 208 5.95 -3.07 19.24
N LEU A 209 6.10 -4.39 19.38
CA LEU A 209 4.99 -5.30 19.71
C LEU A 209 4.68 -5.34 21.21
N GLY A 210 5.47 -4.68 22.05
CA GLY A 210 5.28 -4.63 23.49
C GLY A 210 5.47 -5.98 24.19
N GLY A 211 6.30 -6.87 23.63
CA GLY A 211 6.60 -8.19 24.18
C GLY A 211 7.33 -9.11 23.20
N ALA A 212 8.01 -10.12 23.74
CA ALA A 212 8.66 -11.18 22.95
C ALA A 212 7.61 -12.14 22.36
N PRO A 213 7.95 -12.95 21.32
CA PRO A 213 7.01 -13.87 20.68
C PRO A 213 6.22 -14.76 21.67
N GLY A 214 6.90 -15.34 22.66
CA GLY A 214 6.26 -16.19 23.67
C GLY A 214 5.37 -15.44 24.68
N ALA A 215 5.51 -14.12 24.81
CA ALA A 215 4.73 -13.31 25.76
C ALA A 215 3.48 -12.68 25.13
N VAL A 216 3.53 -12.35 23.84
CA VAL A 216 2.43 -11.74 23.09
C VAL A 216 2.18 -12.41 21.74
N PRO A 217 2.02 -13.75 21.69
CA PRO A 217 1.98 -14.51 20.43
C PRO A 217 0.89 -14.05 19.46
N ASP A 218 -0.27 -13.64 19.96
CA ASP A 218 -1.38 -13.14 19.14
C ASP A 218 -0.99 -11.87 18.36
N ARG A 219 -0.13 -11.01 18.92
CA ARG A 219 0.34 -9.79 18.24
C ARG A 219 1.24 -10.13 17.06
N TYR A 220 2.15 -11.09 17.24
CA TYR A 220 3.00 -11.57 16.15
C TYR A 220 2.16 -12.25 15.07
N THR A 221 1.25 -13.15 15.46
CA THR A 221 0.31 -13.78 14.51
C THR A 221 -0.42 -12.72 13.69
N SER A 222 -0.80 -11.58 14.28
CA SER A 222 -1.61 -10.55 13.61
C SER A 222 -0.85 -9.67 12.61
N VAL A 223 0.46 -9.46 12.79
CA VAL A 223 1.21 -8.48 11.97
C VAL A 223 2.50 -9.01 11.34
N ASP A 224 2.90 -10.25 11.64
CA ASP A 224 4.07 -10.87 11.05
C ASP A 224 3.76 -11.40 9.63
N PRO A 225 4.38 -10.85 8.57
CA PRO A 225 4.05 -11.21 7.19
C PRO A 225 4.16 -12.71 6.89
N ILE A 226 5.12 -13.43 7.46
CA ILE A 226 5.28 -14.88 7.22
C ILE A 226 4.13 -15.70 7.81
N GLN A 227 3.39 -15.16 8.78
CA GLN A 227 2.26 -15.81 9.42
C GLN A 227 0.92 -15.47 8.74
N ASN A 228 0.87 -14.35 8.01
CA ASN A 228 -0.33 -13.85 7.31
C ASN A 228 -0.15 -13.84 5.79
N ILE A 229 0.40 -14.92 5.22
CA ILE A 229 0.64 -15.01 3.78
C ILE A 229 -0.69 -14.98 3.01
N ASP A 230 -0.82 -14.02 2.09
CA ASP A 230 -1.83 -14.04 1.04
C ASP A 230 -1.18 -14.53 -0.26
N ILE A 231 -1.59 -15.71 -0.75
CA ILE A 231 -1.06 -16.29 -1.99
C ILE A 231 -1.46 -15.50 -3.24
N GLY A 232 -2.50 -14.67 -3.15
CA GLY A 232 -2.99 -13.80 -4.22
C GLY A 232 -2.27 -12.46 -4.34
N THR A 233 -1.41 -12.10 -3.39
CA THR A 233 -0.66 -10.84 -3.38
C THR A 233 0.82 -11.10 -3.69
N PRO A 234 1.31 -10.77 -4.90
CA PRO A 234 2.72 -10.90 -5.22
C PRO A 234 3.62 -10.03 -4.36
N VAL A 235 4.76 -10.58 -3.91
CA VAL A 235 5.77 -9.81 -3.14
C VAL A 235 7.16 -9.93 -3.76
N ILE A 236 7.78 -8.79 -4.06
CA ILE A 236 9.18 -8.73 -4.47
C ILE A 236 10.01 -8.18 -3.31
N ALA A 237 10.88 -9.01 -2.74
CA ALA A 237 11.81 -8.62 -1.69
C ALA A 237 13.19 -8.28 -2.27
N LEU A 238 13.58 -7.01 -2.22
CA LEU A 238 14.95 -6.58 -2.49
C LEU A 238 15.71 -6.51 -1.16
N HIS A 239 16.90 -7.10 -1.10
CA HIS A 239 17.67 -7.14 0.15
C HIS A 239 19.16 -6.94 -0.12
N GLY A 240 19.83 -6.10 0.67
CA GLY A 240 21.28 -5.96 0.58
C GLY A 240 21.99 -7.22 1.06
N ALA A 241 22.91 -7.80 0.28
CA ALA A 241 23.61 -9.02 0.68
C ALA A 241 24.56 -8.82 1.88
N ARG A 242 24.88 -7.56 2.23
CA ARG A 242 25.72 -7.15 3.36
C ARG A 242 24.89 -6.48 4.47
N ASP A 243 23.61 -6.78 4.54
CA ASP A 243 22.75 -6.31 5.61
C ASP A 243 23.03 -7.07 6.92
N HIS A 244 23.31 -6.31 7.98
CA HIS A 244 23.54 -6.81 9.33
C HIS A 244 22.56 -6.19 10.35
N VAL A 245 21.60 -5.40 9.88
CA VAL A 245 20.53 -4.80 10.69
C VAL A 245 19.30 -5.68 10.63
N VAL A 246 18.94 -6.13 9.43
CA VAL A 246 17.94 -7.16 9.16
C VAL A 246 18.63 -8.19 8.27
N GLU A 247 18.80 -9.42 8.74
CA GLU A 247 19.56 -10.40 7.96
C GLU A 247 18.82 -10.79 6.67
N PRO A 248 19.52 -10.94 5.51
CA PRO A 248 18.89 -11.30 4.24
C PRO A 248 18.15 -12.63 4.25
N VAL A 249 18.53 -13.53 5.16
CA VAL A 249 17.84 -14.80 5.40
C VAL A 249 16.37 -14.60 5.74
N ILE A 250 15.98 -13.49 6.35
CA ILE A 250 14.59 -13.21 6.70
C ILE A 250 13.72 -13.08 5.43
N SER A 251 14.17 -12.32 4.42
CA SER A 251 13.46 -12.24 3.14
C SER A 251 13.45 -13.58 2.41
N GLN A 252 14.56 -14.34 2.45
CA GLN A 252 14.61 -15.67 1.84
C GLN A 252 13.62 -16.65 2.48
N ARG A 253 13.49 -16.62 3.83
CA ARG A 253 12.54 -17.44 4.59
C ARG A 253 11.10 -17.12 4.21
N TYR A 254 10.76 -15.84 4.15
CA TYR A 254 9.44 -15.38 3.72
C TYR A 254 9.11 -15.87 2.30
N VAL A 255 9.99 -15.61 1.33
CA VAL A 255 9.77 -16.03 -0.07
C VAL A 255 9.64 -17.55 -0.18
N ALA A 256 10.45 -18.31 0.55
CA ALA A 256 10.33 -19.76 0.58
C ALA A 256 8.99 -20.22 1.20
N ALA A 257 8.48 -19.53 2.22
CA ALA A 257 7.17 -19.83 2.82
C ALA A 257 6.02 -19.55 1.87
N VAL A 258 6.03 -18.39 1.20
CA VAL A 258 5.01 -18.02 0.19
C VAL A 258 4.97 -19.05 -0.94
N LYS A 259 6.13 -19.42 -1.49
CA LYS A 259 6.21 -20.45 -2.55
C LYS A 259 5.72 -21.83 -2.10
N ARG A 260 5.99 -22.23 -0.85
CA ARG A 260 5.47 -23.51 -0.30
C ARG A 260 3.95 -23.53 -0.19
N GLN A 261 3.30 -22.38 -0.01
CA GLN A 261 1.84 -22.26 0.01
C GLN A 261 1.24 -22.10 -1.40
N GLY A 262 2.05 -22.10 -2.46
CA GLY A 262 1.60 -21.89 -3.84
C GLY A 262 1.41 -20.41 -4.21
N GLY A 263 1.83 -19.49 -3.35
CA GLY A 263 1.83 -18.05 -3.62
C GLY A 263 3.04 -17.59 -4.42
N ARG A 264 3.08 -16.29 -4.68
CA ARG A 264 4.03 -15.67 -5.61
C ARG A 264 4.91 -14.66 -4.88
N ALA A 265 6.19 -14.98 -4.80
CA ALA A 265 7.17 -14.06 -4.26
C ALA A 265 8.56 -14.29 -4.85
N ALA A 266 9.35 -13.22 -4.93
CA ALA A 266 10.73 -13.25 -5.39
C ALA A 266 11.63 -12.56 -4.37
N VAL A 267 12.88 -13.01 -4.26
CA VAL A 267 13.92 -12.32 -3.50
C VAL A 267 15.10 -12.02 -4.43
N GLU A 268 15.54 -10.78 -4.46
CA GLU A 268 16.76 -10.36 -5.14
C GLU A 268 17.75 -9.83 -4.10
N LEU A 269 18.91 -10.49 -4.01
CA LEU A 269 20.01 -10.05 -3.15
C LEU A 269 20.92 -9.10 -3.94
N LEU A 270 21.16 -7.91 -3.40
CA LEU A 270 21.99 -6.88 -4.00
C LEU A 270 23.41 -6.97 -3.40
N PRO A 271 24.42 -7.49 -4.14
CA PRO A 271 25.68 -7.98 -3.56
C PRO A 271 26.50 -6.98 -2.73
N GLU A 272 26.44 -5.69 -3.08
CA GLU A 272 27.25 -4.65 -2.44
C GLU A 272 26.48 -3.80 -1.43
N GLN A 273 25.16 -4.00 -1.33
CA GLN A 273 24.31 -3.16 -0.51
C GLN A 273 24.19 -3.65 0.93
N ASN A 274 24.08 -2.71 1.85
CA ASN A 274 23.71 -2.92 3.24
C ASN A 274 22.29 -2.40 3.50
N HIS A 275 21.88 -2.39 4.77
CA HIS A 275 20.52 -2.00 5.18
C HIS A 275 20.09 -0.61 4.73
N VAL A 276 21.00 0.36 4.76
CA VAL A 276 20.68 1.75 4.45
C VAL A 276 20.96 2.06 2.99
N SER A 277 22.06 1.50 2.44
CA SER A 277 22.49 1.83 1.09
C SER A 277 21.51 1.37 0.02
N ILE A 278 20.71 0.32 0.26
CA ILE A 278 19.68 -0.14 -0.68
C ILE A 278 18.68 0.96 -1.09
N VAL A 279 18.39 1.90 -0.19
CA VAL A 279 17.46 3.04 -0.46
C VAL A 279 18.19 4.38 -0.62
N ALA A 280 19.51 4.40 -0.49
CA ALA A 280 20.28 5.64 -0.60
C ALA A 280 20.30 6.10 -2.08
N PRO A 281 19.97 7.38 -2.38
CA PRO A 281 19.92 7.90 -3.75
C PRO A 281 21.25 7.85 -4.51
N ASP A 282 22.37 7.88 -3.77
CA ASP A 282 23.73 7.81 -4.32
C ASP A 282 24.28 6.38 -4.42
N SER A 283 23.49 5.37 -4.05
CA SER A 283 23.89 3.97 -4.15
C SER A 283 23.81 3.44 -5.58
N SER A 284 24.65 2.46 -5.89
CA SER A 284 24.58 1.69 -7.14
C SER A 284 23.29 0.88 -7.32
N ALA A 285 22.49 0.72 -6.25
CA ALA A 285 21.23 -0.02 -6.27
C ALA A 285 20.00 0.85 -6.53
N PHE A 286 20.10 2.18 -6.38
CA PHE A 286 18.95 3.06 -6.41
C PHE A 286 18.13 2.92 -7.72
N GLU A 287 18.79 2.97 -8.87
CA GLU A 287 18.13 2.76 -10.17
C GLU A 287 17.49 1.36 -10.31
N ARG A 288 18.10 0.33 -9.70
CA ARG A 288 17.51 -1.01 -9.69
C ARG A 288 16.21 -1.04 -8.89
N VAL A 289 16.21 -0.40 -7.72
CA VAL A 289 15.04 -0.28 -6.84
C VAL A 289 13.92 0.49 -7.54
N VAL A 290 14.23 1.67 -8.09
CA VAL A 290 13.27 2.47 -8.86
C VAL A 290 12.69 1.66 -10.02
N ARG A 291 13.55 0.97 -10.80
CA ARG A 291 13.10 0.12 -11.90
C ARG A 291 12.17 -1.00 -11.44
N ILE A 292 12.47 -1.68 -10.33
CA ILE A 292 11.60 -2.73 -9.79
C ILE A 292 10.25 -2.13 -9.40
N ILE A 293 10.23 -1.00 -8.70
CA ILE A 293 8.98 -0.35 -8.30
C ILE A 293 8.16 0.03 -9.55
N THR A 294 8.76 0.72 -10.53
CA THR A 294 8.05 1.16 -11.73
C THR A 294 7.53 -0.01 -12.56
N THR A 295 8.35 -1.06 -12.76
CA THR A 295 7.93 -2.24 -13.54
C THR A 295 6.85 -3.04 -12.83
N THR A 296 6.93 -3.18 -11.51
CA THR A 296 5.91 -3.89 -10.71
C THR A 296 4.58 -3.14 -10.71
N SER A 297 4.63 -1.81 -10.64
CA SER A 297 3.46 -0.94 -10.69
C SER A 297 2.76 -0.97 -12.05
N GLN A 298 3.49 -1.21 -13.14
CA GLN A 298 2.97 -1.21 -14.51
C GLN A 298 2.63 -2.60 -15.04
N ALA A 299 3.07 -3.66 -14.35
CA ALA A 299 2.80 -5.03 -14.77
C ALA A 299 1.32 -5.38 -14.58
N GLU A 300 0.77 -6.22 -15.46
CA GLU A 300 -0.52 -6.85 -15.19
C GLU A 300 -0.38 -7.79 -13.98
N LEU A 301 -1.37 -7.80 -13.08
CA LEU A 301 -1.30 -8.64 -11.87
C LEU A 301 -1.12 -10.12 -12.22
N ASP A 302 -1.80 -10.58 -13.27
CA ASP A 302 -1.71 -11.92 -13.83
C ASP A 302 -0.29 -12.31 -14.26
N GLU A 303 0.52 -11.36 -14.73
CA GLU A 303 1.90 -11.61 -15.12
C GLU A 303 2.78 -11.85 -13.90
N LEU A 304 2.60 -11.04 -12.85
CA LEU A 304 3.27 -11.23 -11.57
C LEU A 304 2.88 -12.56 -10.89
N LEU A 305 1.71 -13.10 -11.23
CA LEU A 305 1.20 -14.36 -10.68
C LEU A 305 1.58 -15.62 -11.50
N LYS A 306 2.22 -15.48 -12.67
CA LYS A 306 2.55 -16.61 -13.56
C LYS A 306 3.96 -17.20 -13.36
N GLU A 307 4.88 -16.47 -12.73
CA GLU A 307 6.29 -16.88 -12.50
C GLU A 307 6.57 -17.48 -11.11
#